data_AF-A0A3M1VXZ2-F1
#
_entry.id   AF-A0A3M1VXZ2-F1
#
_cell.length_a   1.000
_cell.length_b   1.000
_cell.length_c   1.000
_cell.angle_alpha   90.00
_cell.angle_beta   90.00
_cell.angle_gamma   90.00
#
_symmetry.space_group_name_H-M   'P 1'
#
loop_
_entity.id
_entity.type
_entity.pdbx_description
1 polymer ?
#
loop_
_entity_poly.entity_id
_entity_poly.type
_entity_poly.pdbx_seq_one_letter_code
_entity_poly.pdbx_strand_id
1 'polypeptide(L)'
;MTMFKTLFRSLGNRTSLVGAAITTASAVLIITMFVLEQLGFIPNPYIGIVTYLILPAIFGAGLLLIPIGIVLHRRSLKRRVGVPLPTFPVIDLNRARTRAVAVVVLLLTVVNIVIISTATVKGVHVMDSTEFCGSCHSVMEPEYTAYQRSPHARVKCVTCHIGPGADWFVKSKLSGSWQVVATALDLYPRPIPTPVHSLRPARDTCEQCHWPSKFVGDRLKRITRFDTDEKNTELTTMLLLRVGGTQGANSHGIHWHVDPGITVRYLADAKRQTIYEVELMRADGSVKRFRGPEPPPDGTELEWRVMDCIDCHNRPTHIYGTPEDEISRAIVAGDIPRDLPFIVREGIRALRTEYPSHEAARAGIAEQITSFYRENYPRLFESARDAIERAASALGDIYCRNVFPSMKVTWGTYPDNLGHESSPGCFRCHDDEHATEDGETISGDCDLCHAVLAMEEENPEILAALQP
;
A
#
# COMPACT_ATOMS: atom_id res chain seq x y z
N MET A 1 -34.40 1.32 55.79
CA MET A 1 -33.62 0.11 55.43
C MET A 1 -34.09 -0.59 54.14
N THR A 2 -35.05 -0.02 53.39
CA THR A 2 -35.74 -0.66 52.25
C THR A 2 -35.25 -0.20 50.87
N MET A 3 -34.60 0.96 50.79
CA MET A 3 -34.17 1.60 49.54
C MET A 3 -32.84 1.05 48.98
N PHE A 4 -32.00 0.48 49.86
CA PHE A 4 -30.67 -0.05 49.54
C PHE A 4 -30.73 -1.45 48.93
N LYS A 5 -31.76 -2.23 49.28
CA LYS A 5 -32.05 -3.51 48.62
C LYS A 5 -32.32 -3.31 47.13
N THR A 6 -32.77 -2.14 46.69
CA THR A 6 -33.24 -1.90 45.32
C THR A 6 -32.11 -1.58 44.33
N LEU A 7 -31.04 -0.87 44.73
CA LEU A 7 -29.90 -0.58 43.86
C LEU A 7 -29.00 -1.82 43.68
N PHE A 8 -28.71 -2.53 44.77
CA PHE A 8 -27.99 -3.81 44.72
C PHE A 8 -28.85 -4.94 44.10
N ARG A 9 -30.19 -4.98 44.30
CA ARG A 9 -31.07 -5.87 43.51
C ARG A 9 -31.09 -5.49 42.03
N SER A 10 -31.01 -4.21 41.68
CA SER A 10 -31.02 -3.80 40.27
C SER A 10 -29.72 -4.14 39.55
N LEU A 11 -28.59 -4.14 40.26
CA LEU A 11 -27.29 -4.66 39.78
C LEU A 11 -27.21 -6.20 39.81
N GLY A 12 -27.96 -6.85 40.71
CA GLY A 12 -28.00 -8.31 40.87
C GLY A 12 -28.86 -9.06 39.84
N ASN A 13 -29.23 -8.43 38.73
CA ASN A 13 -29.86 -9.14 37.62
C ASN A 13 -28.79 -9.90 36.80
N ARG A 14 -29.18 -11.03 36.20
CA ARG A 14 -28.25 -11.92 35.48
C ARG A 14 -27.47 -11.18 34.38
N THR A 15 -28.13 -10.29 33.64
CA THR A 15 -27.52 -9.55 32.52
C THR A 15 -26.44 -8.58 32.99
N SER A 16 -26.69 -7.82 34.06
CA SER A 16 -25.72 -6.87 34.63
C SER A 16 -24.57 -7.59 35.33
N LEU A 17 -24.80 -8.75 35.97
CA LEU A 17 -23.74 -9.60 36.52
C LEU A 17 -22.84 -10.18 35.43
N VAL A 18 -23.42 -10.66 34.34
CA VAL A 18 -22.65 -11.12 33.16
C VAL A 18 -21.85 -9.97 32.56
N GLY A 19 -22.45 -8.78 32.40
CA GLY A 19 -21.74 -7.58 31.92
C GLY A 19 -20.55 -7.21 32.81
N ALA A 20 -20.74 -7.22 34.13
CA ALA A 20 -19.65 -6.95 35.09
C ALA A 20 -18.55 -8.02 35.06
N ALA A 21 -18.90 -9.30 34.93
CA ALA A 21 -17.94 -10.39 34.81
C ALA A 21 -17.11 -10.27 33.53
N ILE A 22 -17.76 -10.02 32.38
CA ILE A 22 -17.09 -9.81 31.08
C ILE A 22 -16.16 -8.60 31.15
N THR A 23 -16.64 -7.47 31.69
CA THR A 23 -15.86 -6.24 31.83
C THR A 23 -14.60 -6.49 32.69
N THR A 24 -14.77 -7.15 33.83
CA THR A 24 -13.66 -7.40 34.78
C THR A 24 -12.65 -8.38 34.19
N ALA A 25 -13.11 -9.50 33.60
CA ALA A 25 -12.23 -10.47 32.97
C ALA A 25 -11.45 -9.84 31.81
N SER A 26 -12.12 -9.06 30.95
CA SER A 26 -11.47 -8.39 29.82
C SER A 26 -10.45 -7.35 30.30
N ALA A 27 -10.77 -6.56 31.34
CA ALA A 27 -9.81 -5.61 31.92
C ALA A 27 -8.54 -6.29 32.43
N VAL A 28 -8.70 -7.39 33.19
CA VAL A 28 -7.56 -8.16 33.71
C VAL A 28 -6.71 -8.70 32.57
N LEU A 29 -7.32 -9.25 31.52
CA LEU A 29 -6.60 -9.74 30.34
C LEU A 29 -5.87 -8.61 29.61
N ILE A 30 -6.53 -7.47 29.35
CA ILE A 30 -5.90 -6.31 28.70
C ILE A 30 -4.67 -5.85 29.50
N ILE A 31 -4.82 -5.67 30.81
CA ILE A 31 -3.71 -5.22 31.67
C ILE A 31 -2.58 -6.25 31.67
N THR A 32 -2.89 -7.54 31.79
CA THR A 32 -1.89 -8.61 31.82
C THR A 32 -1.13 -8.68 30.51
N MET A 33 -1.83 -8.69 29.37
CA MET A 33 -1.21 -8.72 28.05
C MET A 33 -0.38 -7.47 27.77
N PHE A 34 -0.87 -6.29 28.16
CA PHE A 34 -0.12 -5.04 28.08
C PHE A 34 1.21 -5.14 28.85
N VAL A 35 1.18 -5.63 30.09
CA VAL A 35 2.39 -5.79 30.91
C VAL A 35 3.35 -6.80 30.27
N LEU A 36 2.86 -7.94 29.80
CA LEU A 36 3.69 -8.96 29.14
C LEU A 36 4.34 -8.44 27.85
N GLU A 37 3.62 -7.62 27.08
CA GLU A 37 4.16 -6.94 25.89
C GLU A 37 5.25 -5.94 26.27
N GLN A 38 5.05 -5.11 27.30
CA GLN A 38 6.07 -4.15 27.76
C GLN A 38 7.34 -4.84 28.28
N LEU A 39 7.21 -6.04 28.83
CA LEU A 39 8.35 -6.84 29.30
C LEU A 39 9.01 -7.65 28.18
N GLY A 40 8.50 -7.59 26.95
CA GLY A 40 9.08 -8.25 25.78
C GLY A 40 8.85 -9.77 25.72
N PHE A 41 7.93 -10.32 26.52
CA PHE A 41 7.71 -11.77 26.57
C PHE A 41 6.96 -12.32 25.34
N ILE A 42 6.33 -11.48 24.53
CA ILE A 42 5.53 -11.95 23.39
C ILE A 42 5.72 -11.09 22.14
N PRO A 43 6.73 -11.40 21.31
CA PRO A 43 6.93 -10.72 20.03
C PRO A 43 6.02 -11.35 18.96
N ASN A 44 4.72 -11.05 18.98
CA ASN A 44 3.78 -11.51 17.96
C ASN A 44 2.92 -10.35 17.42
N PRO A 45 2.94 -10.06 16.10
CA PRO A 45 2.15 -8.98 15.49
C PRO A 45 0.64 -9.08 15.76
N TYR A 46 0.10 -10.29 15.90
CA TYR A 46 -1.33 -10.52 16.15
C TYR A 46 -1.77 -10.18 17.57
N ILE A 47 -0.85 -10.09 18.53
CA ILE A 47 -1.19 -9.74 19.91
C ILE A 47 -1.68 -8.31 20.02
N GLY A 48 -1.18 -7.40 19.20
CA GLY A 48 -1.70 -6.04 19.13
C GLY A 48 -3.19 -6.02 18.76
N ILE A 49 -3.60 -6.85 17.81
CA ILE A 49 -4.99 -6.97 17.37
C ILE A 49 -5.87 -7.52 18.50
N VAL A 50 -5.44 -8.60 19.15
CA VAL A 50 -6.21 -9.19 20.26
C VAL A 50 -6.32 -8.23 21.44
N THR A 51 -5.19 -7.64 21.86
CA THR A 51 -5.09 -6.83 23.08
C THR A 51 -5.76 -5.46 22.93
N TYR A 52 -5.64 -4.82 21.77
CA TYR A 52 -6.05 -3.44 21.57
C TYR A 52 -7.27 -3.25 20.68
N LEU A 53 -7.78 -4.30 20.02
CA LEU A 53 -9.04 -4.24 19.26
C LEU A 53 -10.09 -5.20 19.83
N ILE A 54 -9.79 -6.51 19.91
CA ILE A 54 -10.78 -7.54 20.27
C ILE A 54 -11.18 -7.43 21.75
N LEU A 55 -10.23 -7.47 22.68
CA LEU A 55 -10.53 -7.40 24.12
C LEU A 55 -11.21 -6.09 24.51
N PRO A 56 -10.82 -4.90 23.98
CA PRO A 56 -11.53 -3.65 24.25
C PRO A 56 -12.96 -3.63 23.70
N ALA A 57 -13.23 -4.26 22.55
CA ALA A 57 -14.60 -4.41 22.03
C ALA A 57 -15.47 -5.26 22.97
N ILE A 58 -14.93 -6.38 23.48
CA ILE A 58 -15.60 -7.24 24.47
C ILE A 58 -15.81 -6.49 25.79
N PHE A 59 -14.79 -5.74 26.24
CA PHE A 59 -14.87 -4.89 27.43
C PHE A 59 -15.98 -3.84 27.31
N GLY A 60 -16.05 -3.14 26.18
CA GLY A 60 -17.10 -2.17 25.87
C GLY A 60 -18.50 -2.80 25.83
N ALA A 61 -18.63 -3.98 25.20
CA ALA A 61 -19.88 -4.74 25.20
C ALA A 61 -20.31 -5.12 26.63
N GLY A 62 -19.36 -5.58 27.47
CA GLY A 62 -19.59 -5.84 28.89
C GLY A 62 -20.10 -4.60 29.65
N LEU A 63 -19.48 -3.45 29.42
CA LEU A 63 -19.89 -2.17 30.01
C LEU A 63 -21.31 -1.77 29.57
N LEU A 64 -21.69 -2.01 28.31
CA LEU A 64 -23.03 -1.73 27.79
C LEU A 64 -24.11 -2.67 28.36
N LEU A 65 -23.75 -3.94 28.64
CA LEU A 65 -24.67 -4.91 29.24
C LEU A 65 -25.11 -4.52 30.67
N ILE A 66 -24.29 -3.76 31.40
CA ILE A 66 -24.61 -3.30 32.76
C ILE A 66 -25.85 -2.38 32.76
N PRO A 67 -25.88 -1.21 32.08
CA PRO A 67 -27.06 -0.35 32.02
C PRO A 67 -28.23 -1.02 31.29
N ILE A 68 -27.99 -1.82 30.25
CA ILE A 68 -29.06 -2.59 29.58
C ILE A 68 -29.76 -3.52 30.56
N GLY A 69 -29.01 -4.29 31.36
CA GLY A 69 -29.58 -5.17 32.37
C GLY A 69 -30.40 -4.39 33.41
N ILE A 70 -29.90 -3.23 33.87
CA ILE A 70 -30.62 -2.36 34.81
C ILE A 70 -31.96 -1.88 34.22
N VAL A 71 -31.98 -1.44 32.96
CA VAL A 71 -33.20 -0.98 32.27
C VAL A 71 -34.19 -2.12 32.05
N LEU A 72 -33.72 -3.28 31.58
CA LEU A 72 -34.55 -4.47 31.36
C LEU A 72 -35.15 -4.99 32.67
N HIS A 73 -34.36 -5.02 33.75
CA HIS A 73 -34.81 -5.43 35.07
C HIS A 73 -35.87 -4.47 35.62
N ARG A 74 -35.66 -3.14 35.48
CA ARG A 74 -36.67 -2.14 35.87
C ARG A 74 -37.96 -2.25 35.06
N ARG A 75 -37.88 -2.46 33.75
CA ARG A 75 -39.06 -2.70 32.88
C ARG A 75 -39.82 -3.96 33.30
N SER A 76 -39.10 -5.04 33.61
CA SER A 76 -39.68 -6.29 34.09
C SER A 76 -40.39 -6.12 35.45
N LEU A 77 -39.77 -5.40 36.38
CA LEU A 77 -40.38 -5.10 37.69
C LEU A 77 -41.64 -4.24 37.56
N LYS A 78 -41.63 -3.22 36.69
CA LYS A 78 -42.82 -2.38 36.41
C LYS A 78 -43.99 -3.23 35.86
N ARG A 79 -43.71 -4.21 35.01
CA ARG A 79 -44.72 -5.15 34.47
C ARG A 79 -45.24 -6.15 35.50
N ARG A 80 -44.40 -6.61 36.43
CA ARG A 80 -44.75 -7.67 37.40
C ARG A 80 -45.42 -7.17 38.66
N VAL A 81 -45.09 -5.96 39.12
CA VAL A 81 -45.46 -5.51 40.48
C VAL A 81 -46.59 -4.46 40.47
N GLY A 82 -46.93 -3.86 39.32
CA GLY A 82 -48.04 -2.90 39.21
C GLY A 82 -47.88 -1.59 40.02
N VAL A 83 -46.80 -1.44 40.78
CA VAL A 83 -46.50 -0.25 41.57
C VAL A 83 -45.69 0.75 40.74
N PRO A 84 -46.04 2.06 40.74
CA PRO A 84 -45.25 3.08 40.08
C PRO A 84 -43.85 3.18 40.73
N LEU A 85 -42.85 2.65 40.04
CA LEU A 85 -41.44 2.89 40.39
C LEU A 85 -41.12 4.38 40.13
N PRO A 86 -40.32 5.03 41.00
CA PRO A 86 -39.83 6.39 40.75
C PRO A 86 -39.15 6.49 39.38
N THR A 87 -39.45 7.56 38.64
CA THR A 87 -38.96 7.77 37.27
C THR A 87 -37.42 7.81 37.21
N PHE A 88 -36.79 8.39 38.24
CA PHE A 88 -35.34 8.47 38.38
C PHE A 88 -34.84 7.86 39.70
N PRO A 89 -33.61 7.32 39.75
CA PRO A 89 -32.98 6.92 41.00
C PRO A 89 -32.77 8.14 41.91
N VAL A 90 -33.08 8.01 43.20
CA VAL A 90 -32.79 9.05 44.20
C VAL A 90 -31.38 8.81 44.76
N ILE A 91 -30.47 9.76 44.52
CA ILE A 91 -29.09 9.74 44.99
C ILE A 91 -28.99 10.65 46.22
N ASP A 92 -28.92 10.05 47.42
CA ASP A 92 -28.81 10.79 48.69
C ASP A 92 -27.37 10.76 49.22
N LEU A 93 -26.60 11.81 48.93
CA LEU A 93 -25.19 11.96 49.33
C LEU A 93 -24.99 12.25 50.82
N ASN A 94 -26.06 12.53 51.58
CA ASN A 94 -25.96 12.71 53.03
C ASN A 94 -25.66 11.39 53.74
N ARG A 95 -25.95 10.25 53.11
CA ARG A 95 -25.66 8.91 53.64
C ARG A 95 -24.21 8.50 53.34
N ALA A 96 -23.45 8.13 54.38
CA ALA A 96 -22.06 7.69 54.27
C ALA A 96 -21.84 6.54 53.26
N ARG A 97 -22.78 5.58 53.21
CA ARG A 97 -22.73 4.47 52.25
C ARG A 97 -22.92 4.93 50.80
N THR A 98 -23.79 5.90 50.54
CA THR A 98 -23.97 6.46 49.19
C THR A 98 -22.71 7.17 48.72
N ARG A 99 -22.05 7.93 49.63
CA ARG A 99 -20.75 8.56 49.33
C ARG A 99 -19.67 7.54 49.00
N ALA A 100 -19.55 6.47 49.80
CA ALA A 100 -18.57 5.41 49.54
C ALA A 100 -18.79 4.73 48.19
N VAL A 101 -20.04 4.39 47.84
CA VAL A 101 -20.36 3.82 46.51
C VAL A 101 -20.08 4.82 45.39
N ALA A 102 -20.42 6.10 45.57
CA ALA A 102 -20.14 7.13 44.56
C ALA A 102 -18.62 7.28 44.31
N VAL A 103 -17.80 7.26 45.38
CA VAL A 103 -16.34 7.28 45.27
C VAL A 103 -15.81 6.03 44.54
N VAL A 104 -16.30 4.84 44.87
CA VAL A 104 -15.89 3.60 44.18
C VAL A 104 -16.28 3.63 42.70
N VAL A 105 -17.50 4.06 42.37
CA VAL A 105 -17.94 4.20 40.98
C VAL A 105 -17.07 5.21 40.24
N LEU A 106 -16.77 6.36 40.85
CA LEU A 106 -15.88 7.37 40.27
C LEU A 106 -14.49 6.78 39.98
N LEU A 107 -13.89 6.08 40.94
CA LEU A 107 -12.58 5.44 40.78
C LEU A 107 -12.59 4.40 39.66
N LEU A 108 -13.60 3.53 39.62
CA LEU A 108 -13.75 2.53 38.55
C LEU A 108 -13.99 3.19 37.19
N THR A 109 -14.74 4.29 37.13
CA THR A 109 -14.92 5.07 35.90
C THR A 109 -13.59 5.63 35.41
N VAL A 110 -12.76 6.20 36.30
CA VAL A 110 -11.42 6.68 35.93
C VAL A 110 -10.56 5.54 35.39
N VAL A 111 -10.53 4.39 36.05
CA VAL A 111 -9.80 3.20 35.56
C VAL A 111 -10.30 2.75 34.19
N ASN A 112 -11.62 2.67 33.99
CA ASN A 112 -12.20 2.30 32.71
C ASN A 112 -11.84 3.30 31.60
N ILE A 113 -11.84 4.60 31.90
CA ILE A 113 -11.41 5.65 30.96
C ILE A 113 -9.95 5.41 30.57
N VAL A 114 -9.05 5.18 31.53
CA VAL A 114 -7.63 4.91 31.25
C VAL A 114 -7.45 3.67 30.37
N ILE A 115 -8.17 2.58 30.67
CA ILE A 115 -8.11 1.35 29.87
C ILE A 115 -8.60 1.61 28.45
N ILE A 116 -9.78 2.22 28.30
CA ILE A 116 -10.37 2.51 26.98
C ILE A 116 -9.47 3.45 26.18
N SER A 117 -8.99 4.54 26.79
CA SER A 117 -8.13 5.51 26.11
C SER A 117 -6.82 4.87 25.66
N THR A 118 -6.17 4.09 26.52
CA THR A 118 -4.91 3.39 26.19
C THR A 118 -5.14 2.37 25.08
N ALA A 119 -6.18 1.55 25.21
CA ALA A 119 -6.58 0.59 24.20
C ALA A 119 -6.90 1.25 22.86
N THR A 120 -7.60 2.38 22.86
CA THR A 120 -7.93 3.13 21.64
C THR A 120 -6.67 3.63 20.94
N VAL A 121 -5.77 4.29 21.67
CA VAL A 121 -4.52 4.83 21.09
C VAL A 121 -3.64 3.72 20.55
N LYS A 122 -3.42 2.66 21.33
CA LYS A 122 -2.64 1.50 20.89
C LYS A 122 -3.30 0.77 19.73
N GLY A 123 -4.63 0.62 19.74
CA GLY A 123 -5.37 -0.02 18.67
C GLY A 123 -5.25 0.74 17.36
N VAL A 124 -5.28 2.07 17.40
CA VAL A 124 -4.98 2.92 16.23
C VAL A 124 -3.56 2.66 15.73
N HIS A 125 -2.55 2.68 16.59
CA HIS A 125 -1.17 2.42 16.19
C HIS A 125 -0.96 1.03 15.57
N VAL A 126 -1.66 0.01 16.07
CA VAL A 126 -1.65 -1.34 15.48
C VAL A 126 -2.29 -1.32 14.10
N MET A 127 -3.48 -0.75 13.95
CA MET A 127 -4.17 -0.68 12.65
C MET A 127 -3.41 0.14 11.60
N ASP A 128 -2.54 1.04 12.05
CA ASP A 128 -1.75 1.92 11.19
C ASP A 128 -0.34 1.35 10.90
N SER A 129 -0.05 0.12 11.36
CA SER A 129 1.24 -0.53 11.17
C SER A 129 1.33 -1.25 9.82
N THR A 130 2.55 -1.40 9.31
CA THR A 130 2.86 -2.14 8.08
C THR A 130 2.50 -3.62 8.20
N GLU A 131 2.71 -4.19 9.38
CA GLU A 131 2.41 -5.59 9.68
C GLU A 131 0.91 -5.84 9.66
N PHE A 132 0.11 -4.90 10.20
CA PHE A 132 -1.34 -5.00 10.15
C PHE A 132 -1.85 -4.94 8.70
N CYS A 133 -1.38 -3.97 7.90
CA CYS A 133 -1.75 -3.88 6.49
C CYS A 133 -1.33 -5.12 5.67
N GLY A 134 -0.16 -5.69 5.97
CA GLY A 134 0.33 -6.93 5.34
C GLY A 134 -0.31 -8.21 5.87
N SER A 135 -1.05 -8.15 6.99
CA SER A 135 -1.63 -9.35 7.62
C SER A 135 -2.76 -10.00 6.81
N CYS A 136 -3.38 -9.27 5.89
CA CYS A 136 -4.32 -9.79 4.90
C CYS A 136 -3.58 -10.53 3.77
N HIS A 137 -3.00 -11.66 4.14
CA HIS A 137 -2.04 -12.45 3.36
C HIS A 137 -2.49 -12.91 1.97
N SER A 138 -3.78 -12.93 1.62
CA SER A 138 -4.21 -13.32 0.27
C SER A 138 -4.39 -12.12 -0.67
N VAL A 139 -4.95 -11.02 -0.15
CA VAL A 139 -5.31 -9.84 -0.96
C VAL A 139 -4.15 -8.85 -1.04
N MET A 140 -3.46 -8.65 0.08
CA MET A 140 -2.40 -7.64 0.21
C MET A 140 -1.01 -8.18 -0.09
N GLU A 141 -0.84 -9.49 -0.24
CA GLU A 141 0.46 -10.10 -0.53
C GLU A 141 1.18 -9.52 -1.75
N PRO A 142 0.52 -9.25 -2.91
CA PRO A 142 1.20 -8.61 -4.04
C PRO A 142 1.78 -7.24 -3.70
N GLU A 143 0.95 -6.36 -3.15
CA GLU A 143 1.34 -4.97 -2.83
C GLU A 143 2.35 -4.92 -1.67
N TYR A 144 2.21 -5.79 -0.66
CA TYR A 144 3.10 -5.88 0.49
C TYR A 144 4.47 -6.44 0.09
N THR A 145 4.52 -7.49 -0.74
CA THR A 145 5.77 -8.05 -1.28
C THR A 145 6.52 -7.02 -2.12
N ALA A 146 5.81 -6.30 -2.99
CA ALA A 146 6.41 -5.23 -3.79
C ALA A 146 6.90 -4.06 -2.91
N TYR A 147 6.15 -3.68 -1.88
CA TYR A 147 6.50 -2.62 -0.93
C TYR A 147 7.85 -2.88 -0.23
N GLN A 148 8.08 -4.12 0.24
CA GLN A 148 9.26 -4.49 1.02
C GLN A 148 10.60 -4.29 0.29
N ARG A 149 10.58 -4.33 -1.04
CA ARG A 149 11.76 -4.15 -1.90
C ARG A 149 11.86 -2.76 -2.53
N SER A 150 10.96 -1.86 -2.17
CA SER A 150 10.86 -0.54 -2.79
C SER A 150 11.73 0.50 -2.09
N PRO A 151 12.01 1.66 -2.74
CA PRO A 151 12.66 2.80 -2.08
C PRO A 151 11.91 3.31 -0.84
N HIS A 152 10.62 2.96 -0.71
CA HIS A 152 9.74 3.37 0.38
C HIS A 152 9.48 2.26 1.41
N ALA A 153 10.23 1.15 1.39
CA ALA A 153 10.05 0.00 2.29
C ALA A 153 10.16 0.32 3.80
N ARG A 154 10.56 1.54 4.16
CA ARG A 154 10.66 2.04 5.55
C ARG A 154 9.65 3.15 5.87
N VAL A 155 8.78 3.49 4.94
CA VAL A 155 7.68 4.46 5.11
C VAL A 155 6.40 3.67 5.37
N LYS A 156 5.65 3.98 6.43
CA LYS A 156 4.43 3.24 6.76
C LYS A 156 3.36 3.41 5.68
N CYS A 157 2.56 2.37 5.42
CA CYS A 157 1.47 2.41 4.44
C CYS A 157 0.53 3.60 4.66
N VAL A 158 0.18 3.88 5.92
CA VAL A 158 -0.73 4.97 6.31
C VAL A 158 -0.22 6.37 5.98
N THR A 159 1.10 6.55 5.84
CA THR A 159 1.69 7.84 5.47
C THR A 159 1.22 8.27 4.08
N CYS A 160 1.00 7.32 3.18
CA CYS A 160 0.48 7.57 1.83
C CYS A 160 -1.05 7.33 1.75
N HIS A 161 -1.56 6.26 2.35
CA HIS A 161 -2.95 5.79 2.12
C HIS A 161 -4.01 6.36 3.07
N ILE A 162 -3.66 6.84 4.25
CA ILE A 162 -4.63 7.33 5.25
C ILE A 162 -4.42 8.81 5.54
N GLY A 163 -3.19 9.27 5.68
CA GLY A 163 -2.87 10.68 5.92
C GLY A 163 -3.31 11.25 7.28
N PRO A 164 -2.74 12.38 7.73
CA PRO A 164 -3.14 13.03 8.97
C PRO A 164 -4.51 13.72 8.86
N GLY A 165 -5.18 13.89 10.00
CA GLY A 165 -6.43 14.66 10.13
C GLY A 165 -7.66 13.80 10.42
N ALA A 166 -8.63 14.38 11.15
CA ALA A 166 -9.81 13.67 11.61
C ALA A 166 -10.70 13.17 10.46
N ASP A 167 -10.86 13.96 9.40
CA ASP A 167 -11.71 13.58 8.25
C ASP A 167 -11.17 12.38 7.49
N TRP A 168 -9.86 12.36 7.25
CA TRP A 168 -9.19 11.23 6.59
C TRP A 168 -9.12 10.00 7.48
N PHE A 169 -8.93 10.20 8.79
CA PHE A 169 -9.06 9.13 9.77
C PHE A 169 -10.47 8.49 9.70
N VAL A 170 -11.55 9.27 9.74
CA VAL A 170 -12.92 8.71 9.66
C VAL A 170 -13.17 8.03 8.32
N LYS A 171 -12.81 8.66 7.20
CA LYS A 171 -12.95 8.07 5.85
C LYS A 171 -12.23 6.72 5.76
N SER A 172 -10.99 6.66 6.23
CA SER A 172 -10.19 5.43 6.21
C SER A 172 -10.76 4.32 7.08
N LYS A 173 -11.37 4.63 8.24
CA LYS A 173 -11.98 3.59 9.09
C LYS A 173 -13.31 3.08 8.51
N LEU A 174 -14.08 3.94 7.84
CA LEU A 174 -15.28 3.52 7.11
C LEU A 174 -14.93 2.65 5.90
N SER A 175 -13.97 3.08 5.07
CA SER A 175 -13.51 2.28 3.93
C SER A 175 -12.83 0.99 4.37
N GLY A 176 -12.01 1.03 5.42
CA GLY A 176 -11.38 -0.15 6.01
C GLY A 176 -12.38 -1.17 6.54
N SER A 177 -13.48 -0.71 7.16
CA SER A 177 -14.58 -1.59 7.60
C SER A 177 -15.22 -2.31 6.41
N TRP A 178 -15.43 -1.60 5.29
CA TRP A 178 -15.91 -2.22 4.06
C TRP A 178 -14.89 -3.18 3.45
N GLN A 179 -13.60 -2.86 3.47
CA GLN A 179 -12.54 -3.77 3.00
C GLN A 179 -12.49 -5.08 3.79
N VAL A 180 -12.71 -5.03 5.11
CA VAL A 180 -12.84 -6.24 5.94
C VAL A 180 -14.06 -7.06 5.51
N VAL A 181 -15.21 -6.43 5.27
CA VAL A 181 -16.41 -7.11 4.77
C VAL A 181 -16.16 -7.71 3.37
N ALA A 182 -15.58 -6.94 2.47
CA ALA A 182 -15.26 -7.37 1.11
C ALA A 182 -14.29 -8.56 1.12
N THR A 183 -13.27 -8.53 1.97
CA THR A 183 -12.31 -9.64 2.11
C THR A 183 -12.97 -10.87 2.72
N ALA A 184 -13.81 -10.70 3.75
CA ALA A 184 -14.49 -11.81 4.42
C ALA A 184 -15.55 -12.49 3.54
N LEU A 185 -16.16 -11.76 2.62
CA LEU A 185 -17.23 -12.24 1.73
C LEU A 185 -16.76 -12.46 0.28
N ASP A 186 -15.46 -12.31 0.00
CA ASP A 186 -14.87 -12.43 -1.33
C ASP A 186 -15.42 -11.46 -2.40
N LEU A 187 -15.81 -10.25 -1.98
CA LEU A 187 -16.47 -9.23 -2.81
C LEU A 187 -15.46 -8.21 -3.37
N TYR A 188 -14.42 -8.67 -4.06
CA TYR A 188 -13.40 -7.80 -4.64
C TYR A 188 -12.89 -8.29 -6.02
N PRO A 189 -12.53 -7.37 -6.92
CA PRO A 189 -11.96 -7.70 -8.22
C PRO A 189 -10.55 -8.31 -8.11
N ARG A 190 -10.19 -9.12 -9.10
CA ARG A 190 -8.85 -9.72 -9.25
C ARG A 190 -8.38 -9.57 -10.69
N PRO A 191 -7.28 -8.85 -10.96
CA PRO A 191 -6.46 -8.08 -10.02
C PRO A 191 -7.19 -6.86 -9.45
N ILE A 192 -6.63 -6.27 -8.39
CA ILE A 192 -7.16 -5.01 -7.82
C ILE A 192 -6.98 -3.90 -8.88
N PRO A 193 -8.04 -3.16 -9.25
CA PRO A 193 -7.97 -2.19 -10.33
C PRO A 193 -7.12 -0.98 -9.94
N THR A 194 -6.50 -0.39 -10.96
CA THR A 194 -5.76 0.87 -10.85
C THR A 194 -6.19 1.85 -11.92
N PRO A 195 -6.11 3.16 -11.66
CA PRO A 195 -5.52 3.83 -10.47
C PRO A 195 -6.38 3.75 -9.19
N VAL A 196 -5.76 4.00 -8.03
CA VAL A 196 -6.50 4.11 -6.76
C VAL A 196 -7.16 5.49 -6.68
N HIS A 197 -8.48 5.56 -6.86
CA HIS A 197 -9.22 6.83 -6.85
C HIS A 197 -9.33 7.50 -5.47
N SER A 198 -9.08 6.75 -4.40
CA SER A 198 -9.19 7.25 -3.01
C SER A 198 -7.87 7.73 -2.42
N LEU A 199 -6.80 7.82 -3.21
CA LEU A 199 -5.53 8.34 -2.72
C LEU A 199 -5.65 9.86 -2.48
N ARG A 200 -4.96 10.33 -1.45
CA ARG A 200 -4.87 11.77 -1.15
C ARG A 200 -4.10 12.49 -2.27
N PRO A 201 -4.33 13.80 -2.47
CA PRO A 201 -3.56 14.59 -3.42
C PRO A 201 -2.05 14.45 -3.20
N ALA A 202 -1.25 14.48 -4.27
CA ALA A 202 0.21 14.35 -4.18
C ALA A 202 0.86 15.41 -3.27
N ARG A 203 0.31 16.65 -3.27
CA ARG A 203 0.73 17.75 -2.37
C ARG A 203 0.66 17.39 -0.89
N ASP A 204 -0.33 16.57 -0.52
CA ASP A 204 -0.59 16.18 0.86
C ASP A 204 0.12 14.87 1.26
N THR A 205 0.81 14.23 0.32
CA THR A 205 1.45 12.92 0.49
C THR A 205 2.91 12.95 0.04
N CYS A 206 3.15 13.03 -1.27
CA CYS A 206 4.47 13.05 -1.89
C CYS A 206 5.29 14.27 -1.45
N GLU A 207 4.69 15.46 -1.46
CA GLU A 207 5.41 16.72 -1.22
C GLU A 207 5.85 16.94 0.24
N GLN A 208 5.34 16.13 1.18
CA GLN A 208 5.83 16.10 2.55
C GLN A 208 7.30 15.64 2.63
N CYS A 209 7.76 14.89 1.63
CA CYS A 209 9.14 14.41 1.51
C CYS A 209 9.83 14.87 0.21
N HIS A 210 9.08 15.04 -0.88
CA HIS A 210 9.54 15.33 -2.23
C HIS A 210 8.80 16.56 -2.80
N TRP A 211 9.25 17.77 -2.52
CA TRP A 211 8.60 18.98 -3.01
C TRP A 211 9.32 19.57 -4.24
N PRO A 212 8.59 20.11 -5.24
CA PRO A 212 9.15 20.55 -6.53
C PRO A 212 10.30 21.57 -6.45
N SER A 213 10.32 22.40 -5.40
CA SER A 213 11.38 23.41 -5.20
C SER A 213 12.67 22.87 -4.60
N LYS A 214 12.72 21.59 -4.22
CA LYS A 214 13.97 20.90 -3.87
C LYS A 214 14.60 20.33 -5.14
N PHE A 215 15.22 21.20 -5.92
CA PHE A 215 15.89 20.83 -7.16
C PHE A 215 17.06 19.87 -6.89
N VAL A 216 17.08 18.74 -7.61
CA VAL A 216 18.10 17.68 -7.46
C VAL A 216 19.09 17.62 -8.62
N GLY A 217 18.97 18.53 -9.60
CA GLY A 217 19.77 18.50 -10.82
C GLY A 217 19.39 17.36 -11.76
N ASP A 218 20.05 17.32 -12.91
CA ASP A 218 19.96 16.20 -13.83
C ASP A 218 20.55 14.93 -13.19
N ARG A 219 19.98 13.78 -13.53
CA ARG A 219 20.34 12.49 -12.92
C ARG A 219 20.86 11.54 -13.96
N LEU A 220 22.11 11.14 -13.79
CA LEU A 220 22.68 10.05 -14.56
C LEU A 220 22.06 8.72 -14.10
N LYS A 221 21.48 7.98 -15.05
CA LYS A 221 20.90 6.66 -14.86
C LYS A 221 21.68 5.65 -15.70
N ARG A 222 22.23 4.64 -15.03
CA ARG A 222 22.83 3.44 -15.65
C ARG A 222 21.80 2.33 -15.64
N ILE A 223 21.55 1.75 -16.80
CA ILE A 223 20.71 0.55 -16.97
C ILE A 223 21.62 -0.54 -17.52
N THR A 224 21.70 -1.65 -16.82
CA THR A 224 22.47 -2.82 -17.25
C THR A 224 21.50 -3.93 -17.60
N ARG A 225 21.61 -4.45 -18.81
CA ARG A 225 20.84 -5.59 -19.33
C ARG A 225 21.80 -6.66 -19.81
N PHE A 226 21.28 -7.87 -19.91
CA PHE A 226 22.02 -8.99 -20.47
C PHE A 226 21.23 -9.56 -21.64
N ASP A 227 21.92 -9.82 -22.74
CA ASP A 227 21.33 -10.43 -23.92
C ASP A 227 21.03 -11.93 -23.69
N THR A 228 20.26 -12.51 -24.59
CA THR A 228 19.82 -13.91 -24.58
C THR A 228 20.79 -14.87 -25.27
N ASP A 229 22.01 -14.41 -25.57
CA ASP A 229 23.08 -15.18 -26.18
C ASP A 229 23.74 -16.14 -25.17
N GLU A 230 24.66 -16.98 -25.66
CA GLU A 230 25.31 -17.98 -24.80
C GLU A 230 26.13 -17.33 -23.68
N LYS A 231 26.73 -16.17 -23.95
CA LYS A 231 27.60 -15.45 -23.01
C LYS A 231 26.85 -14.55 -22.05
N ASN A 232 25.55 -14.38 -22.23
CA ASN A 232 24.74 -13.37 -21.55
C ASN A 232 25.46 -12.02 -21.62
N THR A 233 25.65 -11.52 -22.84
CA THR A 233 26.43 -10.31 -23.14
C THR A 233 25.87 -9.12 -22.38
N GLU A 234 26.72 -8.42 -21.64
CA GLU A 234 26.32 -7.29 -20.79
C GLU A 234 26.24 -6.03 -21.64
N LEU A 235 25.04 -5.47 -21.74
CA LEU A 235 24.75 -4.24 -22.47
C LEU A 235 24.44 -3.15 -21.46
N THR A 236 25.05 -1.98 -21.63
CA THR A 236 24.81 -0.83 -20.76
C THR A 236 24.21 0.33 -21.55
N THR A 237 23.11 0.86 -21.02
CA THR A 237 22.49 2.11 -21.44
C THR A 237 22.75 3.19 -20.38
N MET A 238 23.19 4.35 -20.82
CA MET A 238 23.52 5.50 -19.97
C MET A 238 22.66 6.69 -20.39
N LEU A 239 21.81 7.15 -19.46
CA LEU A 239 20.89 8.27 -19.70
C LEU A 239 21.19 9.41 -18.75
N LEU A 240 21.27 10.63 -19.25
CA LEU A 240 21.20 11.83 -18.40
C LEU A 240 19.74 12.30 -18.36
N LEU A 241 19.04 11.97 -17.28
CA LEU A 241 17.65 12.36 -17.07
C LEU A 241 17.56 13.83 -16.69
N ARG A 242 16.76 14.59 -17.43
CA ARG A 242 16.42 15.99 -17.16
C ARG A 242 15.30 16.06 -16.14
N VAL A 243 15.60 15.70 -14.89
CA VAL A 243 14.61 15.63 -13.80
C VAL A 243 13.88 16.97 -13.64
N GLY A 244 14.62 18.07 -13.71
CA GLY A 244 14.01 19.39 -13.68
C GLY A 244 13.41 19.77 -12.33
N GLY A 245 12.56 20.80 -12.35
CA GLY A 245 11.90 21.39 -11.19
C GLY A 245 12.02 22.91 -11.16
N THR A 246 11.51 23.51 -10.09
CA THR A 246 11.53 24.96 -9.91
C THR A 246 12.94 25.44 -9.57
N GLN A 247 13.49 26.32 -10.40
CA GLN A 247 14.79 26.96 -10.18
C GLN A 247 14.69 28.47 -10.45
N GLY A 248 14.68 29.27 -9.38
CA GLY A 248 14.49 30.72 -9.51
C GLY A 248 13.08 31.05 -10.00
N ALA A 249 12.98 31.83 -11.08
CA ALA A 249 11.69 32.25 -11.65
C ALA A 249 11.11 31.26 -12.69
N ASN A 250 11.88 30.24 -13.09
CA ASN A 250 11.50 29.33 -14.16
C ASN A 250 11.51 27.88 -13.67
N SER A 251 10.69 27.03 -14.30
CA SER A 251 10.77 25.59 -14.16
C SER A 251 11.13 24.94 -15.50
N HIS A 252 11.87 23.84 -15.45
CA HIS A 252 12.39 23.13 -16.61
C HIS A 252 12.44 21.62 -16.32
N GLY A 253 12.79 20.81 -17.33
CA GLY A 253 12.86 19.34 -17.25
C GLY A 253 11.52 18.70 -16.89
N ILE A 254 11.48 17.40 -16.64
CA ILE A 254 10.24 16.62 -16.47
C ILE A 254 9.31 17.19 -15.39
N HIS A 255 9.85 17.68 -14.27
CA HIS A 255 9.05 18.21 -13.16
C HIS A 255 8.44 19.61 -13.37
N TRP A 256 8.59 20.23 -14.55
CA TRP A 256 7.87 21.47 -14.84
C TRP A 256 6.35 21.34 -14.74
N HIS A 257 5.81 20.15 -14.95
CA HIS A 257 4.39 19.83 -14.82
C HIS A 257 3.81 20.09 -13.42
N VAL A 258 4.66 20.08 -12.38
CA VAL A 258 4.24 20.27 -10.98
C VAL A 258 4.67 21.64 -10.43
N ASP A 259 5.04 22.58 -11.31
CA ASP A 259 5.29 23.97 -10.92
C ASP A 259 4.01 24.63 -10.35
N PRO A 260 4.08 25.36 -9.21
CA PRO A 260 2.90 25.99 -8.61
C PRO A 260 2.17 27.02 -9.48
N GLY A 261 2.87 27.66 -10.42
CA GLY A 261 2.34 28.62 -11.40
C GLY A 261 1.83 27.95 -12.68
N ILE A 262 1.83 26.62 -12.75
CA ILE A 262 1.37 25.86 -13.90
C ILE A 262 0.28 24.88 -13.43
N THR A 263 -0.75 24.73 -14.23
CA THR A 263 -1.78 23.72 -14.01
C THR A 263 -2.02 22.97 -15.30
N VAL A 264 -1.58 21.72 -15.34
CA VAL A 264 -1.87 20.79 -16.43
C VAL A 264 -3.08 19.98 -16.02
N ARG A 265 -4.10 19.96 -16.88
CA ARG A 265 -5.29 19.13 -16.74
C ARG A 265 -5.40 18.24 -17.94
N TYR A 266 -5.90 17.04 -17.78
CA TYR A 266 -6.12 16.15 -18.91
C TYR A 266 -7.44 15.39 -18.78
N LEU A 267 -8.03 15.07 -19.92
CA LEU A 267 -9.22 14.25 -20.05
C LEU A 267 -8.78 12.84 -20.48
N ALA A 268 -9.06 11.84 -19.66
CA ALA A 268 -8.63 10.47 -19.93
C ALA A 268 -9.73 9.44 -19.65
N ASP A 269 -9.49 8.23 -20.14
CA ASP A 269 -10.23 7.03 -19.78
C ASP A 269 -10.07 6.69 -18.28
N ALA A 270 -10.92 5.78 -17.77
CA ALA A 270 -10.92 5.39 -16.36
C ALA A 270 -9.56 4.83 -15.87
N LYS A 271 -8.76 4.19 -16.74
CA LYS A 271 -7.42 3.67 -16.39
C LYS A 271 -6.32 4.74 -16.50
N ARG A 272 -6.65 5.93 -17.01
CA ARG A 272 -5.73 7.04 -17.28
C ARG A 272 -4.60 6.64 -18.21
N GLN A 273 -4.84 5.74 -19.17
CA GLN A 273 -3.83 5.28 -20.12
C GLN A 273 -3.99 5.95 -21.49
N THR A 274 -5.20 6.39 -21.84
CA THR A 274 -5.45 7.16 -23.06
C THR A 274 -5.88 8.56 -22.67
N ILE A 275 -5.15 9.56 -23.16
CA ILE A 275 -5.44 10.98 -22.93
C ILE A 275 -5.98 11.55 -24.24
N TYR A 276 -7.13 12.19 -24.15
CA TYR A 276 -7.86 12.72 -25.31
C TYR A 276 -7.74 14.23 -25.44
N GLU A 277 -7.64 14.94 -24.30
CA GLU A 277 -7.44 16.38 -24.28
C GLU A 277 -6.48 16.75 -23.15
N VAL A 278 -5.66 17.77 -23.40
CA VAL A 278 -4.76 18.38 -22.40
C VAL A 278 -5.01 19.88 -22.36
N GLU A 279 -5.20 20.43 -21.17
CA GLU A 279 -5.26 21.86 -20.92
C GLU A 279 -4.05 22.30 -20.11
N LEU A 280 -3.33 23.29 -20.63
CA LEU A 280 -2.22 23.96 -19.95
C LEU A 280 -2.66 25.36 -19.54
N MET A 281 -2.77 25.60 -18.25
CA MET A 281 -3.03 26.91 -17.66
C MET A 281 -1.76 27.46 -17.00
N ARG A 282 -1.42 28.72 -17.29
CA ARG A 282 -0.27 29.42 -16.68
C ARG A 282 -0.73 30.47 -15.66
N ALA A 283 0.22 30.98 -14.87
CA ALA A 283 -0.02 31.98 -13.82
C ALA A 283 -0.62 33.31 -14.33
N ASP A 284 -0.41 33.65 -15.60
CA ASP A 284 -1.01 34.83 -16.25
C ASP A 284 -2.48 34.62 -16.66
N GLY A 285 -3.03 33.41 -16.43
CA GLY A 285 -4.38 33.03 -16.81
C GLY A 285 -4.51 32.55 -18.25
N SER A 286 -3.42 32.50 -19.03
CA SER A 286 -3.45 31.93 -20.37
C SER A 286 -3.74 30.43 -20.32
N VAL A 287 -4.63 29.97 -21.20
CA VAL A 287 -5.01 28.56 -21.34
C VAL A 287 -4.73 28.12 -22.76
N LYS A 288 -3.97 27.03 -22.92
CA LYS A 288 -3.83 26.31 -24.19
C LYS A 288 -4.52 24.97 -24.07
N ARG A 289 -5.27 24.58 -25.11
CA ARG A 289 -5.93 23.27 -25.18
C ARG A 289 -5.37 22.49 -26.37
N PHE A 290 -4.90 21.28 -26.10
CA PHE A 290 -4.43 20.33 -27.07
C PHE A 290 -5.43 19.18 -27.15
N ARG A 291 -5.85 18.81 -28.35
CA ARG A 291 -6.73 17.67 -28.58
C ARG A 291 -5.94 16.56 -29.25
N GLY A 292 -6.12 15.33 -28.78
CA GLY A 292 -5.56 14.15 -29.41
C GLY A 292 -6.13 13.93 -30.81
N PRO A 293 -5.46 13.10 -31.62
CA PRO A 293 -5.83 12.87 -33.03
C PRO A 293 -7.15 12.11 -33.19
N GLU A 294 -7.48 11.28 -32.20
CA GLU A 294 -8.67 10.43 -32.22
C GLU A 294 -9.67 10.83 -31.13
N PRO A 295 -10.97 10.96 -31.47
CA PRO A 295 -11.98 11.18 -30.46
C PRO A 295 -12.18 9.92 -29.59
N PRO A 296 -12.64 10.08 -28.34
CA PRO A 296 -12.97 8.95 -27.48
C PRO A 296 -14.11 8.11 -28.08
N PRO A 297 -14.05 6.76 -27.97
CA PRO A 297 -15.15 5.91 -28.41
C PRO A 297 -16.46 6.24 -27.69
N ASP A 298 -17.58 6.10 -28.40
CA ASP A 298 -18.91 6.34 -27.83
C ASP A 298 -19.15 5.51 -26.56
N GLY A 299 -19.59 6.19 -25.50
CA GLY A 299 -19.87 5.55 -24.20
C GLY A 299 -18.65 5.35 -23.30
N THR A 300 -17.47 5.84 -23.69
CA THR A 300 -16.30 5.84 -22.79
C THR A 300 -16.52 6.81 -21.63
N GLU A 301 -16.38 6.32 -20.39
CA GLU A 301 -16.35 7.19 -19.22
C GLU A 301 -15.03 7.97 -19.18
N LEU A 302 -15.13 9.29 -19.20
CA LEU A 302 -14.00 10.19 -19.21
C LEU A 302 -13.97 11.04 -17.94
N GLU A 303 -12.78 11.21 -17.37
CA GLU A 303 -12.57 12.00 -16.16
C GLU A 303 -11.55 13.12 -16.46
N TRP A 304 -11.93 14.37 -16.14
CA TRP A 304 -10.98 15.47 -16.09
C TRP A 304 -10.18 15.39 -14.79
N ARG A 305 -8.85 15.39 -14.92
CA ARG A 305 -7.95 15.35 -13.78
C ARG A 305 -6.89 16.43 -13.88
N VAL A 306 -6.57 17.05 -12.76
CA VAL A 306 -5.37 17.89 -12.62
C VAL A 306 -4.19 16.95 -12.44
N MET A 307 -3.18 17.09 -13.29
CA MET A 307 -1.97 16.28 -13.23
C MET A 307 -1.23 16.50 -11.91
N ASP A 308 -0.82 15.41 -11.29
CA ASP A 308 0.03 15.42 -10.10
C ASP A 308 1.11 14.33 -10.17
N CYS A 309 1.88 14.16 -9.09
CA CYS A 309 3.02 13.25 -9.08
C CYS A 309 2.65 11.80 -9.42
N ILE A 310 1.44 11.32 -9.09
CA ILE A 310 1.07 9.91 -9.28
C ILE A 310 0.62 9.61 -10.71
N ASP A 311 0.44 10.61 -11.56
CA ASP A 311 0.09 10.38 -12.96
C ASP A 311 1.31 9.93 -13.79
N CYS A 312 2.52 10.27 -13.30
CA CYS A 312 3.82 9.78 -13.80
C CYS A 312 4.43 8.72 -12.85
N HIS A 313 4.49 9.00 -11.55
CA HIS A 313 4.96 8.05 -10.52
C HIS A 313 3.79 7.21 -9.99
N ASN A 314 3.11 6.48 -10.87
CA ASN A 314 1.89 5.74 -10.54
C ASN A 314 2.15 4.48 -9.68
N ARG A 315 3.41 4.02 -9.60
CA ARG A 315 3.86 2.87 -8.77
C ARG A 315 5.13 3.18 -7.99
N PRO A 316 5.13 4.14 -7.05
CA PRO A 316 6.36 4.58 -6.38
C PRO A 316 6.86 3.58 -5.32
N THR A 317 6.04 2.60 -4.93
CA THR A 317 6.38 1.59 -3.93
C THR A 317 5.93 0.18 -4.31
N HIS A 318 4.83 0.02 -5.04
CA HIS A 318 4.33 -1.28 -5.49
C HIS A 318 4.85 -1.60 -6.90
N ILE A 319 6.16 -1.77 -7.02
CA ILE A 319 6.86 -1.92 -8.31
C ILE A 319 6.86 -3.39 -8.73
N TYR A 320 6.34 -3.67 -9.92
CA TYR A 320 6.38 -4.97 -10.58
C TYR A 320 7.27 -4.84 -11.83
N GLY A 321 8.33 -5.65 -11.92
CA GLY A 321 9.30 -5.60 -13.02
C GLY A 321 8.89 -6.47 -14.20
N THR A 322 9.61 -6.33 -15.32
CA THR A 322 9.59 -7.32 -16.40
C THR A 322 10.51 -8.50 -16.07
N PRO A 323 10.32 -9.69 -16.68
CA PRO A 323 11.24 -10.80 -16.53
C PRO A 323 12.71 -10.41 -16.83
N GLU A 324 12.91 -9.65 -17.90
CA GLU A 324 14.22 -9.20 -18.39
C GLU A 324 14.93 -8.31 -17.35
N ASP A 325 14.20 -7.34 -16.80
CA ASP A 325 14.75 -6.41 -15.81
C ASP A 325 15.05 -7.10 -14.47
N GLU A 326 14.18 -8.02 -14.05
CA GLU A 326 14.38 -8.77 -12.80
C GLU A 326 15.56 -9.74 -12.88
N ILE A 327 15.71 -10.44 -14.01
CA ILE A 327 16.88 -11.30 -14.26
C ILE A 327 18.15 -10.45 -14.29
N SER A 328 18.14 -9.33 -15.02
CA SER A 328 19.30 -8.46 -15.10
C SER A 328 19.71 -7.91 -13.74
N ARG A 329 18.74 -7.48 -12.90
CA ARG A 329 19.00 -7.10 -11.51
C ARG A 329 19.60 -8.23 -10.68
N ALA A 330 19.09 -9.45 -10.81
CA ALA A 330 19.59 -10.61 -10.07
C ALA A 330 21.00 -11.03 -10.51
N ILE A 331 21.34 -10.88 -11.79
CA ILE A 331 22.71 -11.09 -12.29
C ILE A 331 23.65 -10.02 -11.72
N VAL A 332 23.27 -8.74 -11.76
CA VAL A 332 24.07 -7.64 -11.19
C VAL A 332 24.28 -7.81 -9.68
N ALA A 333 23.26 -8.31 -8.97
CA ALA A 333 23.34 -8.60 -7.54
C ALA A 333 24.21 -9.84 -7.21
N GLY A 334 24.55 -10.67 -8.20
CA GLY A 334 25.28 -11.92 -8.02
C GLY A 334 24.42 -13.11 -7.58
N ASP A 335 23.10 -12.95 -7.54
CA ASP A 335 22.15 -14.03 -7.19
C ASP A 335 22.04 -15.07 -8.31
N ILE A 336 22.17 -14.62 -9.57
CA ILE A 336 22.24 -15.48 -10.77
C ILE A 336 23.64 -15.38 -11.36
N PRO A 337 24.42 -16.48 -11.40
CA PRO A 337 25.74 -16.48 -12.03
C PRO A 337 25.64 -16.25 -13.55
N ARG A 338 26.30 -15.19 -14.04
CA ARG A 338 26.31 -14.80 -15.46
C ARG A 338 27.03 -15.81 -16.36
N ASP A 339 27.99 -16.54 -15.82
CA ASP A 339 28.82 -17.51 -16.53
C ASP A 339 28.07 -18.78 -16.93
N LEU A 340 26.84 -18.97 -16.45
CA LEU A 340 25.96 -20.04 -16.88
C LEU A 340 25.44 -19.78 -18.31
N PRO A 341 25.77 -20.65 -19.29
CA PRO A 341 25.37 -20.45 -20.68
C PRO A 341 23.86 -20.31 -20.84
N PHE A 342 23.41 -19.29 -21.58
CA PHE A 342 22.00 -19.01 -21.88
C PHE A 342 21.08 -18.81 -20.67
N ILE A 343 21.60 -18.51 -19.47
CA ILE A 343 20.77 -18.38 -18.26
C ILE A 343 19.70 -17.29 -18.39
N VAL A 344 19.99 -16.19 -19.12
CA VAL A 344 19.00 -15.13 -19.37
C VAL A 344 17.85 -15.66 -20.24
N ARG A 345 18.17 -16.33 -21.36
CA ARG A 345 17.19 -16.90 -22.28
C ARG A 345 16.29 -17.92 -21.60
N GLU A 346 16.89 -18.90 -20.92
CA GLU A 346 16.15 -19.96 -20.24
C GLU A 346 15.39 -19.42 -19.01
N GLY A 347 15.95 -18.43 -18.32
CA GLY A 347 15.28 -17.72 -17.24
C GLY A 347 14.01 -17.01 -17.71
N ILE A 348 14.08 -16.23 -18.79
CA ILE A 348 12.90 -15.56 -19.38
C ILE A 348 11.84 -16.59 -19.77
N ARG A 349 12.25 -17.70 -20.42
CA ARG A 349 11.33 -18.78 -20.81
C ARG A 349 10.62 -19.40 -19.60
N ALA A 350 11.38 -19.71 -18.55
CA ALA A 350 10.86 -20.30 -17.33
C ALA A 350 9.91 -19.35 -16.57
N LEU A 351 10.24 -18.05 -16.50
CA LEU A 351 9.43 -17.03 -15.83
C LEU A 351 8.12 -16.70 -16.55
N ARG A 352 8.09 -16.82 -17.88
CA ARG A 352 6.88 -16.61 -18.70
C ARG A 352 5.94 -17.82 -18.72
N THR A 353 6.35 -18.94 -18.13
CA THR A 353 5.47 -20.11 -17.97
C THR A 353 4.38 -19.79 -16.93
N GLU A 354 3.14 -20.19 -17.22
CA GLU A 354 2.03 -20.06 -16.27
C GLU A 354 2.08 -21.16 -15.22
N TYR A 355 1.98 -20.77 -13.94
CA TYR A 355 1.95 -21.69 -12.81
C TYR A 355 0.73 -21.42 -11.92
N PRO A 356 0.13 -22.47 -11.32
CA PRO A 356 -1.06 -22.32 -10.50
C PRO A 356 -0.77 -21.75 -9.09
N SER A 357 0.46 -21.88 -8.59
CA SER A 357 0.88 -21.36 -7.29
C SER A 357 2.38 -21.05 -7.28
N HIS A 358 2.81 -20.35 -6.23
CA HIS A 358 4.23 -20.06 -5.99
C HIS A 358 5.06 -21.34 -5.78
N GLU A 359 4.53 -22.34 -5.09
CA GLU A 359 5.21 -23.63 -4.90
C GLU A 359 5.39 -24.36 -6.23
N ALA A 360 4.34 -24.39 -7.06
CA ALA A 360 4.40 -24.97 -8.39
C ALA A 360 5.38 -24.23 -9.29
N ALA A 361 5.44 -22.90 -9.21
CA ALA A 361 6.40 -22.09 -9.95
C ALA A 361 7.84 -22.38 -9.53
N ARG A 362 8.14 -22.43 -8.24
CA ARG A 362 9.49 -22.76 -7.75
C ARG A 362 9.94 -24.14 -8.22
N ALA A 363 9.08 -25.15 -8.09
CA ALA A 363 9.39 -26.50 -8.53
C ALA A 363 9.55 -26.59 -10.06
N GLY A 364 8.64 -25.97 -10.82
CA GLY A 364 8.66 -25.99 -12.27
C GLY A 364 9.85 -25.24 -12.87
N ILE A 365 10.16 -24.05 -12.35
CA ILE A 365 11.34 -23.28 -12.76
C ILE A 365 12.62 -24.05 -12.42
N ALA A 366 12.71 -24.61 -11.21
CA ALA A 366 13.84 -25.44 -10.80
C ALA A 366 14.07 -26.60 -11.77
N GLU A 367 13.01 -27.33 -12.11
CA GLU A 367 13.09 -28.45 -13.04
C GLU A 367 13.48 -28.01 -14.46
N GLN A 368 12.87 -26.94 -14.99
CA GLN A 368 13.19 -26.44 -16.34
C GLN A 368 14.67 -26.06 -16.48
N ILE A 369 15.22 -25.31 -15.51
CA ILE A 369 16.61 -24.86 -15.54
C ILE A 369 17.56 -26.04 -15.34
N THR A 370 17.28 -26.91 -14.37
CA THR A 370 18.11 -28.09 -14.07
C THR A 370 18.17 -29.05 -15.26
N SER A 371 17.02 -29.33 -15.89
CA SER A 371 16.95 -30.26 -17.03
C SER A 371 17.60 -29.67 -18.28
N PHE A 372 17.50 -28.37 -18.52
CA PHE A 372 18.24 -27.71 -19.59
C PHE A 372 19.76 -27.96 -19.48
N TYR A 373 20.36 -27.72 -18.31
CA TYR A 373 21.80 -27.91 -18.13
C TYR A 373 22.19 -29.39 -18.11
N ARG A 374 21.36 -30.27 -17.55
CA ARG A 374 21.60 -31.72 -17.57
C ARG A 374 21.67 -32.27 -19.00
N GLU A 375 20.78 -31.80 -19.88
CA GLU A 375 20.67 -32.29 -21.26
C GLU A 375 21.70 -31.66 -22.20
N ASN A 376 21.91 -30.34 -22.11
CA ASN A 376 22.71 -29.60 -23.08
C ASN A 376 24.16 -29.37 -22.63
N TYR A 377 24.42 -29.34 -21.32
CA TYR A 377 25.74 -29.07 -20.74
C TYR A 377 26.10 -30.05 -19.60
N PRO A 378 26.13 -31.38 -19.83
CA PRO A 378 26.26 -32.38 -18.78
C PRO A 378 27.53 -32.23 -17.92
N ARG A 379 28.67 -31.84 -18.52
CA ARG A 379 29.92 -31.57 -17.77
C ARG A 379 29.82 -30.35 -16.87
N LEU A 380 29.12 -29.30 -17.32
CA LEU A 380 28.87 -28.12 -16.51
C LEU A 380 27.89 -28.44 -15.38
N PHE A 381 26.86 -29.23 -15.67
CA PHE A 381 25.89 -29.70 -14.68
C PHE A 381 26.56 -30.45 -13.52
N GLU A 382 27.55 -31.29 -13.80
CA GLU A 382 28.32 -32.01 -12.76
C GLU A 382 29.26 -31.09 -11.96
N SER A 383 29.90 -30.11 -12.62
CA SER A 383 30.93 -29.27 -12.01
C SER A 383 30.40 -28.00 -11.34
N ALA A 384 29.24 -27.49 -11.76
CA ALA A 384 28.65 -26.23 -11.32
C ALA A 384 27.20 -26.39 -10.81
N ARG A 385 26.89 -27.56 -10.24
CA ARG A 385 25.54 -27.90 -9.75
C ARG A 385 24.97 -26.85 -8.80
N ASP A 386 25.76 -26.41 -7.82
CA ASP A 386 25.35 -25.40 -6.85
C ASP A 386 25.02 -24.06 -7.52
N ALA A 387 25.75 -23.67 -8.58
CA ALA A 387 25.49 -22.44 -9.32
C ALA A 387 24.15 -22.51 -10.06
N ILE A 388 23.86 -23.66 -10.67
CA ILE A 388 22.59 -23.93 -11.36
C ILE A 388 21.42 -23.94 -10.39
N GLU A 389 21.55 -24.62 -9.24
CA GLU A 389 20.53 -24.67 -8.20
C GLU A 389 20.25 -23.28 -7.61
N ARG A 390 21.30 -22.47 -7.36
CA ARG A 390 21.14 -21.07 -6.93
C ARG A 390 20.42 -20.23 -7.98
N ALA A 391 20.82 -20.32 -9.24
CA ALA A 391 20.17 -19.58 -10.33
C ALA A 391 18.68 -19.93 -10.44
N ALA A 392 18.35 -21.22 -10.35
CA ALA A 392 16.98 -21.69 -10.42
C ALA A 392 16.14 -21.25 -9.21
N SER A 393 16.73 -21.24 -8.01
CA SER A 393 16.09 -20.68 -6.81
C SER A 393 15.83 -19.19 -6.96
N ALA A 394 16.81 -18.41 -7.43
CA ALA A 394 16.68 -16.97 -7.64
C ALA A 394 15.60 -16.64 -8.68
N LEU A 395 15.49 -17.41 -9.75
CA LEU A 395 14.40 -17.30 -10.73
C LEU A 395 13.03 -17.61 -10.09
N GLY A 396 12.95 -18.64 -9.24
CA GLY A 396 11.74 -18.90 -8.43
C GLY A 396 11.37 -17.72 -7.53
N ASP A 397 12.35 -17.10 -6.87
CA ASP A 397 12.13 -15.89 -6.06
C ASP A 397 11.70 -14.69 -6.88
N ILE A 398 12.24 -14.51 -8.09
CA ILE A 398 11.80 -13.47 -9.03
C ILE A 398 10.32 -13.66 -9.37
N TYR A 399 9.89 -14.89 -9.67
CA TYR A 399 8.49 -15.20 -9.95
C TYR A 399 7.59 -14.85 -8.76
N CYS A 400 7.91 -15.35 -7.57
CA CYS A 400 7.10 -15.15 -6.36
C CYS A 400 6.97 -13.67 -5.93
N ARG A 401 7.87 -12.80 -6.40
CA ARG A 401 7.83 -11.35 -6.09
C ARG A 401 7.04 -10.53 -7.10
N ASN A 402 6.72 -11.08 -8.27
CA ASN A 402 6.07 -10.32 -9.36
C ASN A 402 4.75 -10.94 -9.84
N VAL A 403 4.56 -12.25 -9.67
CA VAL A 403 3.39 -12.99 -10.16
C VAL A 403 2.65 -13.58 -8.98
N PHE A 404 1.35 -13.31 -8.88
CA PHE A 404 0.47 -13.77 -7.81
C PHE A 404 -0.79 -14.39 -8.42
N PRO A 405 -0.78 -15.72 -8.67
CA PRO A 405 -1.89 -16.41 -9.33
C PRO A 405 -3.24 -16.23 -8.62
N SER A 406 -3.24 -16.23 -7.28
CA SER A 406 -4.44 -16.02 -6.44
C SER A 406 -5.14 -14.68 -6.69
N MET A 407 -4.37 -13.66 -7.08
CA MET A 407 -4.83 -12.30 -7.36
C MET A 407 -4.85 -11.97 -8.85
N LYS A 408 -4.56 -12.95 -9.72
CA LYS A 408 -4.43 -12.76 -11.17
C LYS A 408 -3.47 -11.63 -11.55
N VAL A 409 -2.41 -11.45 -10.75
CA VAL A 409 -1.32 -10.52 -11.05
C VAL A 409 -0.24 -11.31 -11.79
N THR A 410 0.07 -10.91 -13.01
CA THR A 410 1.12 -11.44 -13.87
C THR A 410 1.97 -10.31 -14.47
N TRP A 411 3.01 -10.65 -15.23
CA TRP A 411 3.86 -9.71 -15.96
C TRP A 411 3.02 -8.71 -16.78
N GLY A 412 3.26 -7.41 -16.61
CA GLY A 412 2.54 -6.35 -17.33
C GLY A 412 1.09 -6.10 -16.87
N THR A 413 0.64 -6.72 -15.78
CA THR A 413 -0.73 -6.47 -15.23
C THR A 413 -0.94 -5.00 -14.87
N TYR A 414 0.10 -4.35 -14.37
CA TYR A 414 0.07 -2.97 -13.93
C TYR A 414 1.05 -2.14 -14.75
N PRO A 415 0.58 -1.15 -15.53
CA PRO A 415 1.47 -0.28 -16.28
C PRO A 415 2.29 0.60 -15.32
N ASP A 416 3.57 0.79 -15.64
CA ASP A 416 4.45 1.76 -15.00
C ASP A 416 4.64 2.95 -15.93
N ASN A 417 4.26 4.14 -15.47
CA ASN A 417 4.29 5.37 -16.26
C ASN A 417 5.62 6.14 -16.13
N LEU A 418 6.59 5.62 -15.36
CA LEU A 418 7.88 6.29 -15.11
C LEU A 418 8.79 6.32 -16.35
N GLY A 419 8.58 5.41 -17.29
CA GLY A 419 9.31 5.34 -18.56
C GLY A 419 8.38 4.89 -19.69
N HIS A 420 8.95 4.61 -20.85
CA HIS A 420 8.19 4.33 -22.08
C HIS A 420 8.53 2.99 -22.75
N GLU A 421 9.13 2.05 -22.02
CA GLU A 421 9.50 0.74 -22.57
C GLU A 421 8.38 -0.29 -22.43
N SER A 422 7.79 -0.39 -21.23
CA SER A 422 6.73 -1.37 -20.92
C SER A 422 5.31 -0.77 -20.94
N SER A 423 5.20 0.55 -21.04
CA SER A 423 3.95 1.30 -21.16
C SER A 423 4.21 2.58 -21.99
N PRO A 424 3.18 3.30 -22.46
CA PRO A 424 3.40 4.57 -23.15
C PRO A 424 4.01 5.67 -22.27
N GLY A 425 3.83 5.63 -20.94
CA GLY A 425 4.42 6.61 -20.02
C GLY A 425 4.07 8.06 -20.35
N CYS A 426 5.07 8.89 -20.63
CA CYS A 426 4.90 10.29 -21.02
C CYS A 426 4.34 10.47 -22.45
N PHE A 427 4.53 9.48 -23.34
CA PHE A 427 3.99 9.50 -24.71
C PHE A 427 2.46 9.43 -24.76
N ARG A 428 1.78 9.29 -23.62
CA ARG A 428 0.32 9.52 -23.55
C ARG A 428 -0.08 10.96 -23.88
N CYS A 429 0.81 11.93 -23.72
CA CYS A 429 0.61 13.32 -24.13
C CYS A 429 1.67 13.81 -25.12
N HIS A 430 2.90 13.30 -25.02
CA HIS A 430 4.06 13.77 -25.78
C HIS A 430 4.22 13.00 -27.08
N ASP A 431 3.25 13.06 -27.98
CA ASP A 431 3.17 12.19 -29.17
C ASP A 431 3.33 12.92 -30.50
N ASP A 432 3.58 14.23 -30.49
CA ASP A 432 3.54 15.11 -31.67
C ASP A 432 2.15 15.18 -32.37
N GLU A 433 1.12 14.57 -31.79
CA GLU A 433 -0.24 14.48 -32.37
C GLU A 433 -1.26 15.31 -31.58
N HIS A 434 -1.08 15.47 -30.27
CA HIS A 434 -1.87 16.38 -29.44
C HIS A 434 -1.66 17.84 -29.90
N ALA A 435 -2.67 18.42 -30.55
CA ALA A 435 -2.54 19.71 -31.22
C ALA A 435 -3.56 20.74 -30.74
N THR A 436 -3.15 22.01 -30.72
CA THR A 436 -4.05 23.17 -30.61
C THR A 436 -4.78 23.44 -31.93
N GLU A 437 -5.81 24.30 -31.89
CA GLU A 437 -6.52 24.74 -33.11
C GLU A 437 -5.61 25.48 -34.09
N ASP A 438 -4.55 26.12 -33.59
CA ASP A 438 -3.53 26.84 -34.38
C ASP A 438 -2.40 25.92 -34.89
N GLY A 439 -2.43 24.62 -34.57
CA GLY A 439 -1.47 23.62 -35.05
C GLY A 439 -0.21 23.45 -34.20
N GLU A 440 -0.08 24.12 -33.06
CA GLU A 440 0.99 23.84 -32.07
C GLU A 440 0.76 22.46 -31.45
N THR A 441 1.76 21.59 -31.46
CA THR A 441 1.71 20.23 -30.93
C THR A 441 2.47 20.07 -29.61
N ILE A 442 2.11 19.07 -28.81
CA ILE A 442 2.92 18.63 -27.68
C ILE A 442 4.06 17.76 -28.21
N SER A 443 5.28 18.27 -28.12
CA SER A 443 6.44 17.61 -28.71
C SER A 443 6.74 16.25 -28.08
N GLY A 444 7.02 15.26 -28.93
CA GLY A 444 7.50 13.92 -28.58
C GLY A 444 9.02 13.76 -28.57
N ASP A 445 9.78 14.86 -28.58
CA ASP A 445 11.23 14.81 -28.60
C ASP A 445 11.81 14.19 -27.30
N CYS A 446 12.60 13.13 -27.46
CA CYS A 446 13.30 12.43 -26.39
C CYS A 446 14.17 13.38 -25.55
N ASP A 447 14.78 14.40 -26.19
CA ASP A 447 15.69 15.33 -25.53
C ASP A 447 15.00 16.21 -24.49
N LEU A 448 13.66 16.28 -24.47
CA LEU A 448 12.89 16.92 -23.39
C LEU A 448 13.07 16.20 -22.05
N CYS A 449 13.23 14.88 -22.10
CA CYS A 449 13.24 14.02 -20.92
C CYS A 449 14.65 13.56 -20.56
N HIS A 450 15.46 13.18 -21.54
CA HIS A 450 16.81 12.66 -21.29
C HIS A 450 17.73 12.82 -22.49
N ALA A 451 19.03 12.95 -22.22
CA ALA A 451 20.06 12.74 -23.23
C ALA A 451 20.56 11.29 -23.18
N VAL A 452 20.65 10.65 -24.34
CA VAL A 452 21.24 9.31 -24.48
C VAL A 452 22.74 9.46 -24.61
N LEU A 453 23.49 8.92 -23.64
CA LEU A 453 24.96 8.97 -23.61
C LEU A 453 25.60 7.68 -24.12
N ALA A 454 24.88 6.56 -23.97
CA ALA A 454 25.20 5.26 -24.55
C ALA A 454 23.91 4.44 -24.61
N MET A 455 23.74 3.60 -25.62
CA MET A 455 22.53 2.79 -25.80
C MET A 455 22.91 1.34 -26.11
N GLU A 456 22.65 0.45 -25.14
CA GLU A 456 22.88 -1.00 -25.29
C GLU A 456 24.30 -1.33 -25.79
N GLU A 457 25.31 -0.64 -25.26
CA GLU A 457 26.71 -0.80 -25.66
C GLU A 457 27.45 -1.72 -24.68
N GLU A 458 28.39 -2.52 -25.21
CA GLU A 458 29.38 -3.23 -24.39
C GLU A 458 30.47 -2.26 -23.94
N ASN A 459 30.68 -2.13 -22.62
CA ASN A 459 31.72 -1.27 -22.03
C ASN A 459 31.77 0.17 -22.60
N PRO A 460 30.66 0.94 -22.55
CA PRO A 460 30.61 2.26 -23.17
C PRO A 460 31.66 3.22 -22.59
N GLU A 461 32.25 4.05 -23.45
CA GLU A 461 33.36 4.96 -23.10
C GLU A 461 33.01 5.88 -21.92
N ILE A 462 31.75 6.31 -21.83
CA ILE A 462 31.26 7.18 -20.76
C ILE A 462 31.41 6.55 -19.36
N LEU A 463 31.34 5.21 -19.24
CA LEU A 463 31.57 4.55 -17.94
C LEU A 463 33.02 4.69 -17.50
N ALA A 464 33.98 4.50 -18.42
CA ALA A 464 35.40 4.67 -18.13
C ALA A 464 35.72 6.11 -17.72
N ALA A 465 35.04 7.10 -18.31
CA ALA A 465 35.20 8.51 -17.94
C ALA A 465 34.66 8.85 -16.53
N LEU A 466 33.64 8.13 -16.05
CA LEU A 466 32.98 8.39 -14.76
C LEU A 466 33.58 7.61 -13.59
N GLN A 467 34.26 6.49 -13.87
CA GLN A 467 34.96 5.66 -12.89
C GLN A 467 36.43 5.49 -13.31
N PRO A 468 37.25 6.56 -13.25
CA PRO A 468 38.62 6.57 -13.72
C PRO A 468 39.57 5.70 -12.88
#